data_AF-A0A258JW64-F1
#
_entry.id   AF-A0A258JW64-F1
#
_cell.length_a   1.000
_cell.length_b   1.000
_cell.length_c   1.000
_cell.angle_alpha   90.00
_cell.angle_beta   90.00
_cell.angle_gamma   90.00
#
_symmetry.space_group_name_H-M   'P 1'
#
loop_
_entity.id
_entity.type
_entity.pdbx_description
1 polymer ?
#
loop_
_entity_poly.entity_id
_entity_poly.type
_entity_poly.pdbx_seq_one_letter_code
_entity_poly.pdbx_strand_id
1 'polypeptide(L)' 'MVVYPEGVWYQPRTPEDIDEIVATHLVGGTLVERLVVVPRV' A
#
# COMPACT_ATOMS: atom_id res chain seq x y z
N MET A 1 0.16 6.51 3.27
CA MET A 1 1.49 6.18 2.73
C MET A 1 1.43 6.21 1.22
N VAL A 2 2.47 6.67 0.53
CA VAL A 2 2.53 6.72 -0.94
C VAL A 2 3.79 5.98 -1.39
N VAL A 3 3.66 5.10 -2.38
CA VAL A 3 4.76 4.30 -2.94
C VAL A 3 5.04 4.77 -4.36
N TYR A 4 6.31 5.05 -4.64
CA TYR A 4 6.83 5.44 -5.95
C TYR A 4 7.88 4.42 -6.43
N PRO A 5 8.02 4.23 -7.76
CA PRO A 5 7.40 4.99 -8.86
C PRO A 5 5.95 4.61 -9.21
N GLU A 6 5.36 3.61 -8.56
CA GLU A 6 4.06 3.00 -8.91
C GLU A 6 2.87 3.96 -8.70
N GLY A 7 3.03 5.02 -7.92
CA GLY A 7 1.98 6.01 -7.65
C GLY A 7 0.83 5.46 -6.80
N VAL A 8 1.09 4.43 -6.00
CA VAL A 8 0.07 3.76 -5.17
C VAL A 8 -0.08 4.47 -3.84
N TRP A 9 -1.33 4.76 -3.48
CA TRP A 9 -1.67 5.37 -2.21
C TRP A 9 -2.29 4.31 -1.29
N TYR A 10 -1.72 4.16 -0.10
CA TYR A 10 -2.22 3.30 0.96
C TYR A 10 -2.72 4.10 2.16
N GLN A 11 -3.79 3.62 2.79
CA GLN A 11 -4.28 4.11 4.07
C GLN A 11 -4.21 3.00 5.15
N PRO A 12 -3.01 2.70 5.68
CA PRO A 12 -2.89 1.78 6.82
C PRO A 12 -3.55 2.37 8.06
N ARG A 13 -4.17 1.52 8.87
CA ARG A 13 -4.83 1.87 10.14
C ARG A 13 -4.07 1.34 11.35
N THR A 14 -3.25 0.30 11.16
CA THR A 14 -2.41 -0.28 12.22
C THR A 14 -0.96 -0.47 11.76
N PRO A 15 -0.02 -0.75 12.68
CA PRO A 15 1.35 -1.12 12.31
C PRO A 15 1.43 -2.39 11.46
N GLU A 16 0.58 -3.38 11.73
CA GLU A 16 0.56 -4.66 10.99
C GLU A 16 0.15 -4.45 9.52
N ASP A 17 -0.68 -3.45 9.23
CA ASP A 17 -0.98 -3.06 7.85
C ASP A 17 0.29 -2.61 7.10
N ILE A 18 1.24 -1.96 7.79
CA ILE A 18 2.51 -1.53 7.20
C ILE A 18 3.37 -2.76 6.91
N ASP A 19 3.47 -3.69 7.85
CA ASP A 19 4.22 -4.94 7.66
C ASP A 19 3.68 -5.75 6.47
N GLU A 20 2.36 -5.85 6.32
CA GLU A 20 1.73 -6.49 5.17
C GLU A 20 2.04 -5.78 3.85
N ILE A 21 2.01 -4.44 3.81
CA ILE A 21 2.37 -3.67 2.60
C ILE A 21 3.83 -3.91 2.23
N VAL A 22 4.75 -3.90 3.20
CA VAL A 22 6.18 -4.15 2.94
C VAL A 22 6.38 -5.56 2.38
N ALA A 23 5.82 -6.58 3.03
CA ALA A 23 6.01 -7.97 2.61
C ALA A 23 5.33 -8.29 1.26
N THR A 24 4.09 -7.83 1.06
CA THR A 24 3.27 -8.22 -0.10
C THR A 24 3.56 -7.35 -1.32
N HIS A 25 3.66 -6.03 -1.12
CA HIS A 25 3.84 -5.09 -2.23
C HIS A 25 5.31 -4.80 -2.51
N LEU A 26 6.07 -4.34 -1.51
CA LEU A 26 7.44 -3.88 -1.78
C LEU A 26 8.39 -5.06 -2.04
N VAL A 27 8.23 -6.16 -1.30
CA VAL A 27 9.03 -7.37 -1.49
C VAL A 27 8.37 -8.32 -2.48
N GLY A 28 7.06 -8.55 -2.35
CA GLY A 28 6.31 -9.52 -3.16
C GLY A 28 5.76 -9.00 -4.50
N GLY A 29 5.84 -7.70 -4.77
CA GLY A 29 5.37 -7.09 -6.02
C GLY A 29 3.85 -7.07 -6.23
N THR A 30 3.05 -7.38 -5.20
CA THR A 30 1.58 -7.48 -5.28
C THR A 30 0.88 -6.45 -4.40
N LEU A 31 -0.13 -5.75 -4.90
CA LEU A 31 -0.83 -4.71 -4.13
C LEU A 31 -1.69 -5.28 -3.01
N VAL A 32 -1.76 -4.54 -1.90
CA VAL A 32 -2.69 -4.82 -0.79
C VAL A 32 -3.99 -4.05 -1.04
N GLU A 33 -4.83 -4.56 -1.96
CA GLU A 33 -6.00 -3.83 -2.50
C GLU A 33 -6.93 -3.25 -1.43
N ARG A 34 -7.12 -3.95 -0.31
CA ARG A 34 -7.98 -3.49 0.81
C ARG A 34 -7.52 -2.16 1.43
N LEU A 35 -6.23 -1.84 1.30
CA LEU A 35 -5.60 -0.64 1.85
C LEU A 35 -5.37 0.44 0.78
N VAL A 36 -5.55 0.11 -0.51
CA VAL A 36 -5.35 1.06 -1.61
C VAL A 36 -6.46 2.10 -1.60
N VAL A 37 -6.07 3.36 -1.77
CA VAL A 37 -6.98 4.49 -1.92
C VAL A 37 -6.81 5.09 -3.31
N VAL A 38 -7.92 5.30 -4.00
CA VAL A 38 -7.93 6.06 -5.25
C VAL A 38 -8.28 7.52 -4.90
N PRO A 39 -7.34 8.46 -5.05
CA PRO A 39 -7.67 9.87 -4.91
C PRO A 39 -8.70 10.24 -5.99
N ARG A 40 -9.85 10.76 -5.57
CA ARG A 40 -10.81 11.35 -6.52
C ARG A 40 -10.35 12.77 -6.81
N VAL A 41 -10.01 13.03 -8.07
CA VAL A 41 -9.76 14.37 -8.60
C VAL A 41 -11.06 15.06 -8.97
#